data_AF-A0A959DJU9-F1
#
_entry.id   AF-A0A959DJU9-F1
#
_cell.length_a   1.000
_cell.length_b   1.000
_cell.length_c   1.000
_cell.angle_alpha   90.00
_cell.angle_beta   90.00
_cell.angle_gamma   90.00
#
_symmetry.space_group_name_H-M   'P 1'
#
loop_
_entity.id
_entity.type
_entity.pdbx_description
1 polymer ?
#
loop_
_entity_poly.entity_id
_entity_poly.type
_entity_poly.pdbx_seq_one_letter_code
_entity_poly.pdbx_strand_id
1 'polypeptide(L)' 'MADNQLKDGDYCRVIAGTHKGKSGYVRDINTSKTGHITITVLQENGDRFKTLGRSVEVIKSEKI' A
#
# COMPACT_ATOMS: atom_id res chain seq x y z
N MET A 1 -0.49 -1.53 -20.81
CA MET A 1 -0.64 -0.66 -19.63
C MET A 1 -0.20 -1.50 -18.45
N ALA A 2 0.84 -1.10 -17.71
CA ALA A 2 1.34 -1.91 -16.61
C ALA A 2 0.43 -1.70 -15.41
N ASP A 3 -0.55 -2.57 -15.25
CA ASP A 3 -1.46 -2.61 -14.12
C ASP A 3 -0.62 -3.03 -12.91
N ASN A 4 0.00 -2.06 -12.24
CA ASN A 4 0.72 -2.29 -10.99
C ASN A 4 -0.32 -2.49 -9.88
N GLN A 5 -1.13 -3.55 -10.04
CA GLN A 5 -2.15 -3.95 -9.08
C GLN A 5 -1.44 -4.27 -7.77
N LEU A 6 -1.70 -3.43 -6.77
CA LEU A 6 -1.40 -3.73 -5.38
C LEU A 6 -2.00 -5.09 -5.03
N LYS A 7 -1.18 -5.98 -4.48
CA LYS A 7 -1.61 -7.28 -3.96
C LYS A 7 -1.42 -7.33 -2.46
N ASP A 8 -2.24 -8.16 -1.82
CA ASP A 8 -2.07 -8.45 -0.39
C ASP A 8 -0.69 -9.08 -0.16
N GLY A 9 0.05 -8.58 0.82
CA GLY A 9 1.42 -9.02 1.11
C GLY A 9 2.52 -8.30 0.32
N ASP A 10 2.21 -7.42 -0.63
CA ASP A 10 3.22 -6.59 -1.27
C ASP A 10 3.87 -5.64 -0.26
N TYR A 11 5.19 -5.44 -0.34
CA TYR A 11 5.84 -4.37 0.42
C TYR A 11 5.66 -3.05 -0.32
N CYS A 12 5.17 -2.03 0.37
CA CYS A 12 4.88 -0.73 -0.20
C CYS A 12 5.44 0.41 0.64
N ARG A 13 5.65 1.55 -0.01
CA ARG A 13 5.99 2.81 0.63
C ARG A 13 4.95 3.86 0.29
N VAL A 14 4.59 4.64 1.31
CA VAL A 14 3.66 5.75 1.16
C VAL A 14 4.37 6.95 0.56
N ILE A 15 3.93 7.38 -0.62
CA ILE A 15 4.52 8.49 -1.38
C ILE A 15 3.75 9.81 -1.19
N ALA A 16 2.52 9.76 -0.70
CA ALA A 16 1.65 10.94 -0.53
C ALA A 16 0.71 10.83 0.69
N GLY A 17 0.24 11.98 1.18
CA GLY A 17 -0.69 12.10 2.31
C GLY A 17 -0.01 12.15 3.68
N THR A 18 -0.81 12.02 4.75
CA THR A 18 -0.36 12.17 6.16
C THR A 18 0.71 11.14 6.55
N HIS A 19 0.68 9.96 5.96
CA HIS A 19 1.60 8.87 6.27
C HIS A 19 2.80 8.81 5.31
N LYS A 20 3.03 9.85 4.51
CA LYS A 20 4.16 9.93 3.56
C LYS A 20 5.49 9.59 4.23
N GLY A 21 6.29 8.77 3.56
CA GLY A 21 7.60 8.32 4.05
C GLY A 21 7.55 7.03 4.85
N LYS A 22 6.38 6.58 5.34
CA LYS A 22 6.21 5.28 5.98
C LYS A 22 6.23 4.14 4.96
N SER A 23 6.62 2.95 5.41
CA SER A 23 6.59 1.72 4.63
C SER A 23 6.05 0.55 5.45
N GLY A 24 5.64 -0.50 4.73
CA GLY A 24 5.15 -1.73 5.32
C GLY A 24 4.50 -2.65 4.31
N TYR A 25 3.90 -3.73 4.79
CA TYR A 25 3.20 -4.72 3.98
C TYR A 25 1.75 -4.32 3.78
N VAL A 26 1.27 -4.45 2.54
CA VAL A 26 -0.13 -4.25 2.18
C VAL A 26 -0.96 -5.35 2.81
N ARG A 27 -2.04 -4.93 3.48
CA ARG A 27 -3.10 -5.75 4.08
C ARG A 27 -4.47 -5.18 3.74
N ASP A 28 -5.50 -6.02 3.72
CA ASP A 28 -6.91 -5.63 3.63
C ASP A 28 -7.23 -4.64 2.50
N ILE A 29 -7.04 -5.07 1.25
CA ILE A 29 -7.36 -4.25 0.07
C ILE A 29 -8.88 -4.20 -0.13
N ASN A 30 -9.45 -3.00 -0.04
CA ASN A 30 -10.88 -2.76 -0.18
C ASN A 30 -11.15 -1.68 -1.22
N THR A 31 -12.19 -1.88 -2.02
CA THR A 31 -12.68 -0.84 -2.94
C THR A 31 -13.83 -0.09 -2.27
N SER A 32 -13.70 1.23 -2.10
CA SER A 32 -14.73 2.06 -1.50
C SER A 32 -15.96 2.19 -2.41
N LYS A 33 -17.08 2.65 -1.85
CA LYS A 33 -18.30 2.98 -2.62
C LYS A 33 -18.05 3.99 -3.75
N THR A 34 -17.02 4.82 -3.64
CA THR A 34 -16.63 5.82 -4.65
C THR A 34 -15.62 5.27 -5.67
N GLY A 35 -15.32 3.97 -5.64
CA GLY A 35 -14.37 3.32 -6.55
C GLY A 35 -12.90 3.52 -6.21
N HIS A 36 -12.58 4.13 -5.05
CA HIS A 36 -11.20 4.29 -4.63
C HIS A 36 -10.69 3.05 -3.90
N ILE A 37 -9.52 2.57 -4.28
CA ILE A 37 -8.84 1.49 -3.57
C ILE A 37 -8.27 2.05 -2.27
N THR A 38 -8.57 1.36 -1.17
CA THR A 38 -8.00 1.59 0.16
C THR A 38 -7.27 0.34 0.60
N ILE A 39 -6.18 0.53 1.33
CA ILE A 39 -5.37 -0.54 1.87
C ILE A 39 -5.02 -0.24 3.32
N THR A 40 -4.79 -1.28 4.11
CA THR A 40 -4.13 -1.20 5.41
C THR A 40 -2.65 -1.50 5.21
N VAL A 41 -1.76 -0.69 5.76
CA VAL A 41 -0.33 -0.96 5.74
C VAL A 41 0.09 -1.42 7.13
N LEU A 42 0.69 -2.62 7.20
CA LEU A 42 1.30 -3.16 8.40
C LEU A 42 2.80 -2.84 8.40
N GLN A 43 3.23 -2.01 9.34
CA GLN A 43 4.63 -1.65 9.53
C GLN A 43 5.39 -2.74 10.30
N GLU A 44 6.72 -2.72 10.19
CA GLU A 44 7.60 -3.67 10.87
C GLU A 44 7.55 -3.57 12.40
N ASN A 45 7.24 -2.38 12.92
CA ASN A 45 7.04 -2.14 14.35
C ASN A 45 5.68 -2.67 14.87
N GLY A 46 4.84 -3.25 13.99
CA GLY A 46 3.51 -3.76 14.32
C GLY A 46 2.37 -2.76 14.14
N ASP A 47 2.67 -1.48 13.85
CA ASP A 47 1.64 -0.46 13.63
C ASP A 47 0.86 -0.73 12.35
N ARG A 48 -0.44 -0.39 12.37
CA ARG A 48 -1.33 -0.50 11.22
C ARG A 48 -2.00 0.83 10.95
N PHE A 49 -2.06 1.23 9.69
CA PHE A 49 -2.80 2.42 9.28
C PHE A 49 -3.45 2.24 7.92
N LYS A 50 -4.58 2.91 7.70
CA LYS A 50 -5.30 2.89 6.42
C LYS A 50 -4.84 4.03 5.53
N THR A 51 -4.67 3.74 4.25
CA THR A 51 -4.34 4.75 3.22
C THR A 51 -5.00 4.40 1.89
N LEU A 52 -4.95 5.34 0.94
CA LEU A 52 -5.41 5.08 -0.43
C LEU A 52 -4.33 4.29 -1.19
N GLY A 53 -4.76 3.32 -1.99
CA GLY A 53 -3.86 2.55 -2.85
C GLY A 53 -3.08 3.44 -3.83
N ARG A 54 -3.70 4.52 -4.32
CA ARG A 54 -3.01 5.51 -5.19
C ARG A 54 -1.90 6.31 -4.49
N SER A 55 -1.87 6.30 -3.15
CA SER A 55 -0.89 7.06 -2.36
C SER A 55 0.30 6.20 -1.94
N VAL A 56 0.39 4.97 -2.43
CA VAL A 56 1.50 4.05 -2.16
C VAL A 56 2.13 3.55 -3.45
N GLU A 57 3.39 3.16 -3.36
CA GLU A 57 4.14 2.51 -4.43
C GLU A 57 4.65 1.16 -3.93
N VAL A 58 4.46 0.11 -4.73
CA VAL A 58 4.98 -1.22 -4.42
C VAL A 58 6.48 -1.24 -4.69
N ILE A 59 7.26 -1.52 -3.66
CA ILE A 59 8.69 -1.74 -3.79
C ILE A 59 8.84 -3.24 -4.06
N LYS A 60 8.77 -3.62 -5.34
CA LYS A 60 9.15 -4.99 -5.74
C LYS A 60 10.64 -5.14 -5.47
N SER A 61 10.99 -6.03 -4.56
CA SER A 61 12.34 -6.58 -4.55
C SER A 61 12.45 -7.41 -5.83
N GLU A 62 13.11 -6.87 -6.86
CA GLU A 62 13.53 -7.67 -8.00
C GLU A 62 14.24 -8.91 -7.46
N LYS A 63 13.67 -10.08 -7.73
CA LYS A 63 14.38 -11.33 -7.53
C LYS A 63 15.65 -11.25 -8.39
N ILE A 64 16.80 -11.30 -7.73
CA ILE A 64 18.10 -11.63 -8.32
C ILE A 64 18.02 -13.02 -8.94
#